data_AF-A0A536PVV6-F1
#
_entry.id   AF-A0A536PVV6-F1
#
_cell.length_a   1.000
_cell.length_b   1.000
_cell.length_c   1.000
_cell.angle_alpha   90.00
_cell.angle_beta   90.00
_cell.angle_gamma   90.00
#
_symmetry.space_group_name_H-M   'P 1'
#
loop_
_entity.id
_entity.type
_entity.pdbx_description
1 polymer ?
#
loop_
_entity_poly.entity_id
_entity_poly.type
_entity_poly.pdbx_seq_one_letter_code
_entity_poly.pdbx_strand_id
1 'polypeptide(L)' 'MSDRPVATSIEPYTITLRPGHPGLIELDWARSIADWTTAHLVDLPRGISRHTVRFVAFEQGTYAIKELPLK' A
#
# COMPACT_ATOMS: atom_id res chain seq x y z
N MET A 1 -24.96 10.41 8.71
CA MET A 1 -23.85 10.31 7.75
C MET A 1 -23.55 8.83 7.59
N SER A 2 -24.05 8.23 6.51
CA SER A 2 -23.95 6.78 6.29
C SER A 2 -22.60 6.50 5.65
N ASP A 3 -21.66 5.93 6.41
CA ASP A 3 -20.47 5.31 5.85
C ASP A 3 -20.92 4.08 5.06
N ARG A 4 -21.07 4.27 3.75
CA ARG A 4 -21.35 3.16 2.83
C ARG A 4 -20.01 2.47 2.60
N PRO A 5 -19.86 1.17 2.92
CA PRO A 5 -18.64 0.47 2.53
C PRO A 5 -18.59 0.51 1.00
N VAL A 6 -17.61 1.22 0.44
CA VAL A 6 -17.31 1.09 -0.98
C VAL A 6 -16.72 -0.32 -1.11
N ALA A 7 -17.54 -1.24 -1.61
CA ALA A 7 -17.01 -2.52 -2.04
C ALA A 7 -16.15 -2.22 -3.26
N THR A 8 -14.83 -2.16 -3.09
CA THR A 8 -13.88 -2.07 -4.20
C THR A 8 -14.12 -3.30 -5.07
N SER A 9 -14.57 -3.08 -6.31
CA SER A 9 -14.64 -4.15 -7.30
C SER A 9 -13.25 -4.76 -7.45
N ILE A 10 -13.12 -6.06 -7.20
CA ILE A 10 -11.87 -6.78 -7.39
C ILE A 10 -11.70 -6.97 -8.90
N GLU A 11 -11.15 -5.94 -9.56
CA GLU A 11 -10.72 -6.08 -10.94
C GLU A 11 -9.46 -6.97 -11.00
N PRO A 12 -9.32 -7.81 -12.04
CA PRO A 12 -8.15 -8.65 -12.18
C PRO A 12 -6.89 -7.77 -12.29
N TYR A 13 -5.94 -7.99 -11.39
CA TYR A 13 -4.66 -7.29 -11.37
C TYR A 13 -3.51 -8.29 -11.40
N THR A 14 -2.34 -7.82 -11.84
CA THR A 14 -1.09 -8.59 -11.83
C THR A 14 -0.09 -7.90 -10.91
N ILE A 15 0.48 -8.66 -9.96
CA ILE A 15 1.60 -8.21 -9.14
C ILE A 15 2.87 -8.91 -9.61
N THR A 16 3.92 -8.13 -9.85
CA THR A 16 5.25 -8.64 -10.15
C THR A 16 6.21 -8.17 -9.07
N LEU A 17 6.80 -9.11 -8.34
CA LEU A 17 7.78 -8.84 -7.29
C LEU A 17 9.18 -9.25 -7.73
N ARG A 18 10.18 -8.50 -7.25
CA ARG A 18 11.58 -8.94 -7.35
C ARG A 18 11.87 -9.96 -6.25
N PRO A 19 12.78 -10.92 -6.49
CA PRO A 19 13.24 -11.84 -5.45
C PRO A 19 13.76 -11.09 -4.21
N GLY A 20 13.59 -11.70 -3.03
CA GLY A 20 14.13 -11.19 -1.77
C GLY A 20 13.17 -10.32 -0.95
N HIS A 21 11.94 -10.08 -1.40
CA HIS A 21 10.96 -9.24 -0.68
C HIS A 21 9.58 -9.90 -0.57
N PRO A 22 9.48 -11.15 -0.08
CA PRO A 22 8.23 -11.90 -0.11
C PRO A 22 7.12 -11.22 0.69
N GLY A 23 7.42 -10.56 1.82
CA GLY A 23 6.41 -9.89 2.66
C GLY A 23 5.63 -8.78 1.96
N LEU A 24 6.12 -8.25 0.83
CA LEU A 24 5.38 -7.28 0.04
C LEU A 24 4.11 -7.87 -0.57
N ILE A 25 4.05 -9.19 -0.85
CA ILE A 25 2.84 -9.80 -1.44
C ILE A 25 1.68 -9.86 -0.45
N GLU A 26 1.98 -9.91 0.84
CA GLU A 26 1.03 -10.06 1.95
C GLU A 26 0.30 -8.75 2.29
N LEU A 27 0.68 -7.63 1.66
CA LEU A 27 0.01 -6.35 1.85
C LEU A 27 -1.37 -6.33 1.18
N ASP A 28 -2.26 -5.48 1.71
CA ASP A 28 -3.65 -5.38 1.26
C ASP A 28 -3.78 -4.59 -0.07
N TRP A 29 -3.21 -5.14 -1.15
CA TRP A 29 -3.18 -4.52 -2.48
C TRP A 29 -4.56 -4.30 -3.10
N ALA A 30 -5.61 -4.93 -2.55
CA ALA A 30 -6.98 -4.74 -2.98
C ALA A 30 -7.61 -3.44 -2.43
N ARG A 31 -6.97 -2.78 -1.46
CA ARG A 31 -7.40 -1.50 -0.88
C ARG A 31 -6.44 -0.39 -1.23
N SER A 32 -6.96 0.85 -1.25
CA SER A 32 -6.12 2.04 -1.31
C SER A 32 -5.10 1.99 -0.16
N ILE A 33 -3.87 2.39 -0.44
CA ILE A 33 -2.82 2.42 0.58
C ILE A 33 -3.11 3.47 1.66
N ALA A 34 -4.03 4.42 1.38
CA ALA A 34 -4.54 5.35 2.38
C ALA A 34 -5.27 4.61 3.51
N ASP A 35 -5.90 3.47 3.21
CA ASP A 35 -6.76 2.71 4.12
C ASP A 35 -6.08 1.47 4.70
N TRP A 36 -4.80 1.28 4.41
CA TRP A 36 -4.05 0.13 4.91
C TRP A 36 -3.99 0.07 6.42
N THR A 37 -4.23 -1.13 6.94
CA THR A 37 -4.09 -1.49 8.34
C THR A 37 -3.16 -2.70 8.43
N THR A 38 -1.89 -2.45 8.77
CA THR A 38 -0.91 -3.52 8.93
C THR A 38 0.12 -3.13 9.98
N ALA A 39 0.60 -4.12 10.74
CA ALA A 39 1.66 -3.94 11.73
C ALA A 39 3.01 -3.52 11.11
N HIS A 40 3.15 -3.68 9.80
CA HIS A 40 4.35 -3.26 9.07
C HIS A 40 4.42 -1.76 8.80
N LEU A 41 3.33 -1.01 8.97
CA LEU A 41 3.34 0.43 8.73
C LEU A 41 4.26 1.14 9.72
N VAL A 42 5.09 2.03 9.19
CA VAL A 42 5.98 2.89 9.98
C VAL A 42 5.83 4.34 9.56
N ASP A 43 5.90 5.24 10.55
CA ASP A 43 5.90 6.68 10.29
C ASP A 43 7.33 7.17 10.14
N LEU A 44 7.66 7.66 8.95
CA LEU A 44 8.94 8.25 8.63
C LEU A 44 8.79 9.69 8.17
N PRO A 45 9.77 10.57 8.44
CA PRO A 45 9.79 11.90 7.88
C PRO A 45 9.70 11.84 6.35
N ARG A 46 8.69 12.52 5.79
CA ARG A 46 8.49 12.60 4.34
C ARG A 46 8.33 14.05 3.90
N GLY A 47 8.88 14.36 2.73
CA GLY A 47 8.60 15.61 2.05
C GLY A 47 7.17 15.68 1.49
N ILE A 48 6.89 16.78 0.79
CA ILE A 48 5.63 16.96 0.08
C ILE A 48 5.59 16.00 -1.11
N SER A 49 4.55 15.17 -1.18
CA SER A 49 4.25 14.27 -2.29
C SER A 49 2.86 14.57 -2.83
N ARG A 50 2.71 14.53 -4.16
CA ARG A 50 1.41 14.62 -4.84
C ARG A 50 0.61 13.32 -4.77
N HIS A 51 1.29 12.22 -4.43
CA HIS A 51 0.74 10.88 -4.33
C HIS A 51 0.65 10.47 -2.87
N THR A 52 -0.34 9.65 -2.53
CA THR A 52 -0.36 8.95 -1.25
C THR A 52 0.91 8.10 -1.16
N VAL A 53 1.63 8.22 -0.04
CA VAL A 53 2.82 7.43 0.25
C VAL A 53 2.70 6.84 1.66
N ARG A 54 2.87 5.52 1.76
CA ARG A 54 3.01 4.79 3.03
C ARG A 54 4.39 4.16 3.10
N PHE A 55 4.92 4.01 4.30
CA PHE A 55 6.17 3.28 4.53
C PHE A 55 5.86 2.00 5.29
N VAL A 56 6.51 0.91 4.87
CA VAL A 56 6.44 -0.38 5.55
C VAL A 56 7.83 -0.88 5.88
N ALA A 57 7.98 -1.51 7.05
CA ALA A 57 9.22 -2.12 7.49
C ALA A 57 9.08 -3.64 7.57
N PHE A 58 10.01 -4.33 6.92
CA PHE A 58 10.23 -5.77 7.02
C PHE A 58 11.68 -6.04 7.43
N GLU A 59 12.00 -7.30 7.73
CA GLU A 59 13.38 -7.70 8.04
C GLU A 59 14.36 -7.34 6.93
N GLN A 60 13.92 -7.33 5.68
CA GLN A 60 14.77 -7.04 4.52
C GLN A 60 14.99 -5.54 4.29
N GLY A 61 14.23 -4.68 4.98
CA GLY A 61 14.39 -3.23 4.91
C GLY A 61 13.09 -2.45 5.02
N THR A 62 13.22 -1.14 4.81
CA THR A 62 12.09 -0.21 4.75
C THR A 62 11.77 0.12 3.31
N TYR A 63 10.48 0.11 2.96
CA TYR A 63 9.99 0.39 1.62
C TYR A 63 9.03 1.57 1.64
N ALA A 64 9.15 2.45 0.65
CA ALA A 64 8.16 3.48 0.36
C ALA A 64 7.21 2.96 -0.73
N ILE A 65 5.92 2.97 -0.45
CA ILE A 65 4.87 2.52 -1.38
C ILE A 65 4.06 3.75 -1.77
N LYS A 66 3.91 3.96 -3.07
CA LYS A 66 3.15 5.07 -3.64
C LYS A 66 1.96 4.54 -4.43
N GLU A 67 0.80 5.13 -4.21
CA GLU A 67 -0.39 4.87 -5.02
C GLU A 67 -0.49 5.95 -6.10
N LEU A 68 -0.65 5.52 -7.35
CA LEU A 68 -0.79 6.42 -8.48
C LEU A 68 -2.28 6.67 -8.75
N PRO A 69 -2.66 7.85 -9.26
CA PRO A 69 -4.03 8.10 -9.67
C PRO A 69 -4.50 7.08 -10.71
N LEU A 70 -5.75 6.65 -10.59
CA LEU A 70 -6.44 5.94 -11.65
C LEU A 70 -6.46 6.84 -12.90
N LYS A 71 -6.13 6.28 -14.06
CA LYS A 71 -6.10 7.01 -15.33
C LYS A 71 -7.50 7.20 -15.89
#